data_AF-A0A962KM20-F1
#
_entry.id   AF-A0A962KM20-F1
#
_cell.length_a   1.000
_cell.length_b   1.000
_cell.length_c   1.000
_cell.angle_alpha   90.00
_cell.angle_beta   90.00
_cell.angle_gamma   90.00
#
_symmetry.space_group_name_H-M   'P 1'
#
loop_
_entity.id
_entity.type
_entity.pdbx_description
1 polymer ?
#
loop_
_entity_poly.entity_id
_entity_poly.type
_entity_poly.pdbx_seq_one_letter_code
_entity_poly.pdbx_strand_id
1 'polypeptide(L)'
;MADCCPCCGYRRFGSRPIAEMEADNIRQWAETSRVTLARGNLLRPGDAASYTGRALRTVRRWMAGDLSCVSIRGRKFISVDALAAFIVESRDE
;
A
#
# COMPACT_ATOMS: atom_id res chain seq x y z
N MET A 1 2.09 -26.16 19.22
CA MET A 1 3.45 -25.63 19.44
C MET A 1 3.61 -24.42 18.54
N ALA A 2 4.08 -23.29 19.09
CA ALA A 2 4.06 -21.99 18.42
C ALA A 2 5.27 -21.83 17.50
N ASP A 3 5.02 -21.74 16.19
CA ASP A 3 6.00 -21.35 15.18
C ASP A 3 6.17 -19.82 15.16
N CYS A 4 6.99 -19.28 16.06
CA CYS A 4 7.40 -17.87 15.99
C CYS A 4 8.87 -17.78 15.54
N CYS A 5 9.17 -16.86 14.62
CA CYS A 5 10.54 -16.55 14.22
C CYS A 5 11.29 -15.89 15.40
N PRO A 6 12.47 -16.41 15.81
CA PRO A 6 13.18 -15.94 17.00
C PRO A 6 13.84 -14.55 16.86
N CYS A 7 13.86 -13.93 15.67
CA CYS A 7 14.45 -12.58 15.49
C CYS A 7 13.44 -11.42 15.59
N CYS A 8 12.15 -11.66 15.42
CA CYS A 8 11.17 -10.57 15.28
C CYS A 8 9.80 -10.83 15.93
N GLY A 9 9.58 -11.99 16.54
CA GLY A 9 8.31 -12.31 17.22
C GLY A 9 7.12 -12.52 16.27
N TYR A 10 7.31 -12.46 14.95
CA TYR A 10 6.27 -12.75 13.97
C TYR A 10 5.97 -14.26 13.94
N ARG A 11 4.69 -14.61 14.10
CA ARG A 11 4.15 -15.97 13.87
C ARG A 11 4.37 -16.36 12.40
N ARG A 12 4.84 -17.58 12.16
CA ARG A 12 4.88 -18.18 10.81
C ARG A 12 3.45 -18.23 10.26
N PHE A 13 3.32 -17.63 9.07
CA PHE A 13 2.29 -17.77 8.05
C PHE A 13 1.20 -18.82 8.30
N GLY A 14 0.12 -18.38 8.95
CA GLY A 14 -1.21 -18.92 8.70
C GLY A 14 -1.98 -17.90 7.87
N SER A 15 -2.12 -18.15 6.57
CA SER A 15 -3.17 -17.57 5.72
C SER A 15 -3.33 -16.04 5.72
N ARG A 16 -2.25 -15.26 5.83
CA ARG A 16 -2.38 -13.81 5.68
C ARG A 16 -2.59 -13.47 4.19
N PRO A 17 -3.63 -12.71 3.81
CA PRO A 17 -3.87 -12.35 2.42
C PRO A 17 -2.64 -11.64 1.84
N ILE A 18 -2.24 -11.95 0.60
CA ILE A 18 -1.08 -11.33 -0.07
C ILE A 18 -1.22 -9.78 -0.07
N ALA A 19 -2.45 -9.28 -0.20
CA ALA A 19 -2.76 -7.86 -0.11
C ALA A 19 -2.46 -7.24 1.27
N GLU A 20 -2.66 -7.96 2.37
CA GLU A 20 -2.30 -7.44 3.70
C GLU A 20 -0.79 -7.33 3.89
N MET A 21 -0.05 -8.31 3.36
CA MET A 21 1.41 -8.27 3.38
C MET A 21 1.94 -7.09 2.56
N GLU A 22 1.35 -6.83 1.40
CA GLU A 22 1.71 -5.68 0.57
C GLU A 22 1.32 -4.34 1.24
N ALA A 23 0.20 -4.29 1.97
CA ALA A 23 -0.18 -3.11 2.75
C ALA A 23 0.84 -2.83 3.87
N ASP A 24 1.31 -3.85 4.57
CA ASP A 24 2.38 -3.70 5.56
C ASP A 24 3.71 -3.26 4.92
N ASN A 25 4.06 -3.79 3.74
CA ASN A 25 5.24 -3.35 2.98
C ASN A 25 5.16 -1.84 2.65
N ILE A 26 3.99 -1.37 2.20
CA ILE A 26 3.75 0.05 1.92
C ILE A 26 3.91 0.90 3.18
N ARG A 27 3.37 0.46 4.33
CA ARG A 27 3.50 1.19 5.61
C ARG A 27 4.94 1.26 6.07
N GLN A 28 5.67 0.14 6.03
CA GLN A 28 7.07 0.07 6.40
C GLN A 28 7.94 0.94 5.48
N TRP A 29 7.66 0.92 4.18
CA TRP A 29 8.32 1.80 3.22
C TRP A 29 8.07 3.28 3.55
N ALA A 30 6.82 3.65 3.87
CA ALA A 30 6.47 5.02 4.20
C ALA A 30 7.20 5.51 5.46
N GLU A 31 7.30 4.68 6.50
CA GLU A 31 8.08 4.97 7.70
C GLU A 31 9.57 5.16 7.39
N THR A 32 10.17 4.19 6.69
CA THR A 32 11.60 4.22 6.33
C THR A 32 11.95 5.41 5.43
N SER A 33 11.05 5.76 4.51
CA SER A 33 11.22 6.87 3.56
C SER A 33 10.76 8.23 4.11
N ARG A 34 10.31 8.29 5.38
CA ARG A 34 9.76 9.49 6.02
C ARG A 34 8.57 10.11 5.27
N VAL A 35 7.76 9.28 4.60
CA VAL A 35 6.53 9.69 3.93
C VAL A 35 5.40 9.75 4.96
N THR A 36 4.74 10.91 5.04
CA THR A 36 3.61 11.09 5.96
C THR A 36 2.31 10.56 5.36
N LEU A 37 1.75 9.51 5.97
CA LEU A 37 0.41 9.02 5.67
C LEU A 37 -0.65 9.95 6.29
N ALA A 38 -1.53 10.51 5.44
CA ALA A 38 -2.65 11.28 5.93
C ALA A 38 -3.64 10.36 6.67
N ARG A 39 -4.11 10.77 7.85
CA ARG A 39 -5.00 9.97 8.72
C ARG A 39 -4.49 8.53 8.98
N GLY A 40 -3.17 8.32 8.94
CA GLY A 40 -2.54 7.03 9.22
C GLY A 40 -2.65 5.96 8.12
N ASN A 41 -3.41 6.17 7.05
CA ASN A 41 -3.61 5.14 6.00
C ASN A 41 -3.76 5.68 4.57
N LEU A 42 -3.57 6.98 4.37
CA LEU A 42 -3.80 7.63 3.07
C LEU A 42 -2.49 8.17 2.48
N LEU A 43 -2.16 7.67 1.30
CA LEU A 43 -1.02 8.09 0.49
C LEU A 43 -1.41 9.19 -0.49
N ARG A 44 -0.46 10.08 -0.78
CA ARG A 44 -0.61 10.98 -1.92
C ARG A 44 -0.29 10.21 -3.20
N PRO A 45 -0.85 10.62 -4.35
CA PRO A 45 -0.55 9.99 -5.64
C PRO A 45 0.95 10.04 -6.00
N GLY A 46 1.67 11.08 -5.56
CA GLY A 46 3.12 11.19 -5.72
C GLY A 46 3.87 10.12 -4.95
N ASP A 47 3.47 9.88 -3.69
CA ASP A 47 4.10 8.87 -2.84
C ASP A 47 3.83 7.46 -3.36
N ALA A 48 2.61 7.18 -3.81
CA ALA A 48 2.28 5.91 -4.45
C ALA A 48 3.08 5.68 -5.75
N ALA A 49 3.36 6.74 -6.52
CA ALA A 49 4.23 6.67 -7.70
C ALA A 49 5.67 6.33 -7.31
N SER A 50 6.19 6.94 -6.24
CA SER A 50 7.51 6.63 -5.70
C SER A 50 7.60 5.18 -5.19
N TYR A 51 6.60 4.69 -4.46
CA TYR A 51 6.55 3.31 -3.97
C TYR A 51 6.55 2.29 -5.12
N THR A 52 5.65 2.49 -6.09
CA THR A 52 5.47 1.55 -7.21
C THR A 52 6.54 1.68 -8.30
N GLY A 53 7.41 2.68 -8.22
CA GLY A 53 8.36 3.01 -9.29
C GLY A 53 7.70 3.42 -10.60
N ARG A 54 6.42 3.81 -10.59
CA ARG A 54 5.66 4.18 -11.78
C ARG A 54 5.59 5.70 -11.94
N ALA A 55 5.34 6.16 -13.16
CA ALA A 55 5.09 7.58 -13.41
C ALA A 55 3.79 8.04 -12.72
N LEU A 56 3.79 9.27 -12.17
CA LEU A 56 2.61 9.87 -11.55
C LEU A 56 1.37 9.88 -12.47
N ARG A 57 1.57 10.03 -13.78
CA ARG A 57 0.49 9.98 -14.77
C ARG A 57 -0.18 8.60 -14.80
N THR A 58 0.58 7.53 -14.61
CA THR A 58 0.07 6.15 -14.54
C THR A 58 -0.77 5.97 -13.29
N VAL A 59 -0.28 6.41 -12.13
CA VAL A 59 -1.05 6.36 -10.88
C VAL A 59 -2.35 7.16 -10.99
N ARG A 60 -2.31 8.35 -11.60
CA ARG A 60 -3.52 9.15 -11.84
C ARG A 60 -4.52 8.46 -12.77
N ARG A 61 -4.06 7.65 -13.72
CA ARG A 61 -4.95 6.83 -14.58
C ARG A 61 -5.60 5.72 -13.77
N TRP A 62 -4.86 5.01 -12.92
CA TRP A 62 -5.43 4.03 -12.01
C TRP A 62 -6.52 4.65 -11.14
N MET A 63 -6.25 5.81 -10.54
CA MET A 63 -7.24 6.54 -9.72
C MET A 63 -8.47 7.06 -10.49
N ALA A 64 -8.43 7.09 -11.83
CA ALA A 64 -9.55 7.50 -12.67
C ALA A 64 -10.43 6.32 -13.09
N GLY A 65 -9.96 5.09 -12.92
CA GLY A 65 -10.69 3.86 -13.21
C GLY A 65 -10.70 2.94 -12.01
N ASP A 66 -9.74 2.02 -11.97
CA ASP A 66 -9.78 0.81 -11.16
C ASP A 66 -9.37 1.01 -9.68
N LEU A 67 -8.62 2.08 -9.36
CA LEU A 67 -8.10 2.31 -8.02
C LEU A 67 -8.99 3.26 -7.21
N SER A 68 -9.59 2.73 -6.15
CA SER A 68 -10.41 3.51 -5.22
C SER A 68 -9.61 4.65 -4.57
N CYS A 69 -10.16 5.86 -4.61
CA CYS A 69 -9.54 7.06 -4.05
C CYS A 69 -10.48 7.82 -3.12
N VAL A 70 -9.91 8.42 -2.08
CA VAL A 70 -10.63 9.23 -1.10
C VAL A 70 -10.33 10.70 -1.35
N SER A 71 -11.37 11.52 -1.44
CA SER A 71 -11.22 12.97 -1.59
C SER A 71 -11.40 13.67 -0.24
N ILE A 72 -10.38 14.40 0.20
CA ILE A 72 -10.42 15.19 1.44
C ILE A 72 -10.06 16.63 1.09
N ARG A 73 -11.01 17.56 1.31
CA ARG A 73 -10.83 19.01 1.03
C ARG A 73 -10.30 19.27 -0.39
N GLY A 74 -10.87 18.59 -1.39
CA GLY A 74 -10.47 18.72 -2.80
C GLY A 74 -9.16 18.04 -3.19
N ARG A 75 -8.46 17.38 -2.26
CA ARG A 75 -7.25 16.60 -2.56
C ARG A 75 -7.60 15.11 -2.59
N LYS A 76 -7.12 14.42 -3.63
CA LYS A 76 -7.30 12.97 -3.77
C LYS A 76 -6.16 12.22 -3.09
N PHE A 77 -6.51 11.18 -2.36
CA PHE A 77 -5.60 10.26 -1.68
C PHE A 77 -5.93 8.82 -2.05
N ILE A 78 -4.95 7.96 -1.89
CA ILE A 78 -5.06 6.52 -2.13
C ILE A 78 -4.97 5.83 -0.78
N SER A 79 -5.90 4.93 -0.47
CA SER A 79 -5.77 4.08 0.72
C SER A 79 -4.64 3.08 0.50
N VAL A 80 -3.79 2.88 1.51
CA VAL A 80 -2.73 1.87 1.46
C VAL A 80 -3.31 0.48 1.15
N ASP A 81 -4.42 0.11 1.79
CA ASP A 81 -5.05 -1.20 1.58
C ASP A 81 -5.61 -1.34 0.15
N ALA A 82 -6.21 -0.28 -0.39
CA ALA A 82 -6.69 -0.26 -1.76
C ALA A 82 -5.54 -0.36 -2.79
N LEU A 83 -4.42 0.32 -2.53
CA LEU A 83 -3.22 0.24 -3.37
C LEU A 83 -2.61 -1.16 -3.32
N ALA A 84 -2.55 -1.75 -2.13
CA ALA A 84 -2.00 -3.08 -1.92
C ALA A 84 -2.81 -4.15 -2.67
N ALA A 85 -4.14 -4.12 -2.54
CA ALA A 85 -5.03 -5.01 -3.28
C ALA A 85 -4.82 -4.86 -4.80
N PHE A 86 -4.83 -3.62 -5.29
CA PHE A 86 -4.64 -3.34 -6.72
C PHE A 86 -3.30 -3.84 -7.27
N ILE A 87 -2.20 -3.68 -6.53
CA ILE A 87 -0.87 -4.17 -6.93
C ILE A 87 -0.84 -5.69 -7.00
N VAL A 88 -1.49 -6.37 -6.05
CA VAL A 88 -1.54 -7.83 -6.01
C VAL A 88 -2.38 -8.37 -7.15
N GLU A 89 -3.56 -7.78 -7.40
CA GLU A 89 -4.43 -8.15 -8.53
C GLU A 89 -3.72 -7.92 -9.87
N SER A 90 -3.03 -6.78 -10.04
CA SER A 90 -2.30 -6.44 -11.28
C SER A 90 -1.01 -7.26 -11.51
N ARG A 91 -0.58 -8.06 -10.53
CA ARG A 91 0.62 -8.93 -10.64
C ARG A 91 0.27 -10.35 -11.06
N ASP A 92 -1.00 -10.74 -11.00
CA ASP A 92 -1.49 -12.05 -11.40
C ASP A 92 -1.80 -12.11 -12.92
N GLU A 93 -1.73 -10.96 -13.61
CA GLU A 93 -1.84 -10.80 -15.08
C GLU A 93 -0.48 -10.62 -15.75
#